data_AF-A0A496ZPL1-F1
#
_entry.id   AF-A0A496ZPL1-F1
#
_cell.length_a   1.000
_cell.length_b   1.000
_cell.length_c   1.000
_cell.angle_alpha   90.00
_cell.angle_beta   90.00
_cell.angle_gamma   90.00
#
_symmetry.space_group_name_H-M   'P 1'
#
loop_
_entity.id
_entity.type
_entity.pdbx_description
1 polymer ?
#
loop_
_entity_poly.entity_id
_entity_poly.type
_entity_poly.pdbx_seq_one_letter_code
_entity_poly.pdbx_strand_id
1 'polypeptide(L)'
;MSHMNIKISGFGGQGVILSSYIVGKAASIFDGLNASMTQAYGPEARGGACSAQVVVSSNEVDYPLVDFANVLIALSQEGYDRFVPILVPGGILCYDEDLVQVLQPHKKITAKKIPATRIAENMGKKIVANIVMLGFATAQANIATYEAMKNAIIESVPAKFRDLNMKAFQTGYDYKGD
;
A
#
# COMPACT_ATOMS: atom_id res chain seq x y z
N MET A 1 -3.93 12.42 12.67
CA MET A 1 -4.31 11.00 12.89
C MET A 1 -3.68 10.54 14.19
N SER A 2 -4.44 9.96 15.11
CA SER A 2 -3.87 9.44 16.36
C SER A 2 -3.27 8.04 16.20
N HIS A 3 -3.89 7.19 15.38
CA HIS A 3 -3.44 5.81 15.13
C HIS A 3 -3.99 5.31 13.78
N MET A 4 -3.19 4.59 13.01
CA MET A 4 -3.59 3.98 11.73
C MET A 4 -2.87 2.65 11.50
N ASN A 5 -3.65 1.61 11.23
CA ASN A 5 -3.17 0.29 10.86
C ASN A 5 -3.34 0.05 9.37
N ILE A 6 -2.24 -0.28 8.70
CA ILE A 6 -2.19 -0.49 7.25
C ILE A 6 -1.73 -1.92 7.00
N LYS A 7 -2.48 -2.66 6.18
CA LYS A 7 -2.12 -3.99 5.68
C LYS A 7 -1.85 -3.90 4.19
N ILE A 8 -0.72 -4.43 3.73
CA ILE A 8 -0.37 -4.54 2.32
C ILE A 8 -0.16 -6.01 1.99
N SER A 9 -0.81 -6.50 0.93
CA SER A 9 -0.74 -7.91 0.53
C SER A 9 -0.59 -8.08 -0.97
N GLY A 10 0.08 -9.16 -1.38
CA GLY A 10 0.33 -9.50 -2.77
C GLY A 10 1.15 -10.79 -2.85
N PHE A 11 1.96 -10.88 -3.90
CA PHE A 11 2.92 -11.95 -4.14
C PHE A 11 4.36 -11.42 -4.12
N GLY A 12 5.31 -12.33 -3.87
CA GLY A 12 6.73 -12.04 -4.01
C GLY A 12 7.03 -11.42 -5.39
N GLY A 13 7.74 -10.29 -5.40
CA GLY A 13 8.07 -9.54 -6.62
C GLY A 13 7.14 -8.36 -6.94
N GLN A 14 5.98 -8.24 -6.27
CA GLN A 14 5.07 -7.09 -6.43
C GLN A 14 5.44 -5.87 -5.56
N GLY A 15 6.59 -5.89 -4.88
CA GLY A 15 7.05 -4.75 -4.09
C GLY A 15 6.31 -4.51 -2.77
N VAL A 16 5.59 -5.50 -2.22
CA VAL A 16 4.82 -5.40 -0.95
C VAL A 16 5.67 -4.89 0.22
N ILE A 17 6.86 -5.48 0.41
CA ILE A 17 7.80 -5.09 1.48
C ILE A 17 8.30 -3.67 1.25
N LEU A 18 8.73 -3.34 0.03
CA LEU A 18 9.21 -2.00 -0.30
C LEU A 18 8.12 -0.96 -0.08
N SER A 19 6.88 -1.24 -0.49
CA SER A 19 5.75 -0.33 -0.29
C SER A 19 5.49 -0.08 1.19
N SER A 20 5.54 -1.12 2.03
CA SER A 20 5.36 -0.97 3.48
C SER A 20 6.51 -0.19 4.12
N TYR A 21 7.74 -0.42 3.66
CA TYR A 21 8.92 0.33 4.11
C TYR A 21 8.79 1.82 3.76
N ILE A 22 8.36 2.14 2.53
CA ILE A 22 8.14 3.52 2.10
C ILE A 22 7.06 4.19 2.96
N VAL A 23 5.94 3.52 3.24
CA VAL A 23 4.87 4.07 4.09
C VAL A 23 5.36 4.31 5.52
N GLY A 24 6.04 3.34 6.12
CA GLY A 24 6.61 3.51 7.46
C GLY A 24 7.64 4.64 7.50
N LYS A 25 8.48 4.77 6.46
CA LYS A 25 9.47 5.84 6.32
C LYS A 25 8.81 7.21 6.13
N ALA A 26 7.77 7.30 5.30
CA ALA A 26 6.97 8.50 5.10
C ALA A 26 6.40 8.99 6.44
N ALA A 27 5.69 8.10 7.14
CA ALA A 27 5.09 8.42 8.42
C ALA A 27 6.12 8.84 9.48
N SER A 28 7.21 8.07 9.62
CA SER A 28 8.17 8.31 10.71
C SER A 28 9.16 9.43 10.46
N ILE A 29 9.83 9.41 9.31
CA ILE A 29 10.93 10.34 9.03
C ILE A 29 10.42 11.69 8.54
N PHE A 30 9.33 11.70 7.78
CA PHE A 30 8.88 12.89 7.06
C PHE A 30 7.60 13.52 7.60
N ASP A 31 6.69 12.73 8.20
CA ASP A 31 5.49 13.25 8.88
C ASP A 31 5.70 13.42 10.40
N GLY A 32 6.84 12.99 10.96
CA GLY A 32 7.16 13.14 12.38
C GLY A 32 6.29 12.28 13.30
N LEU A 33 5.73 11.19 12.79
CA LEU A 33 4.95 10.21 13.56
C LEU A 33 5.84 9.06 14.03
N ASN A 34 5.28 8.12 14.79
CA ASN A 34 5.91 6.84 15.10
C ASN A 34 5.36 5.80 14.13
N ALA A 35 6.24 4.92 13.63
CA ALA A 35 5.82 3.83 12.78
C ALA A 35 6.56 2.53 13.12
N SER A 36 5.83 1.41 13.12
CA SER A 36 6.40 0.06 13.17
C SER A 36 5.96 -0.73 11.95
N MET A 37 6.88 -1.51 11.40
CA MET A 37 6.63 -2.35 10.22
C MET A 37 6.99 -3.78 10.53
N THR A 38 6.09 -4.71 10.19
CA THR A 38 6.38 -6.15 10.20
C THR A 38 6.00 -6.77 8.86
N GLN A 39 6.63 -7.89 8.53
CA GLN A 39 6.44 -8.58 7.26
C GLN A 39 6.24 -10.07 7.48
N ALA A 40 5.44 -10.69 6.61
CA ALA A 40 5.20 -12.12 6.57
C ALA A 40 5.28 -12.59 5.11
N TYR A 41 6.10 -13.60 4.86
CA TYR A 41 6.25 -14.25 3.56
C TYR A 41 6.07 -15.75 3.73
N GLY A 42 5.44 -16.38 2.73
CA GLY A 42 5.30 -17.83 2.69
C GLY A 42 6.65 -18.54 2.53
N PRO A 43 6.71 -19.85 2.83
CA PRO A 43 7.93 -20.66 2.73
C PRO A 43 8.41 -20.88 1.27
N GLU A 44 7.65 -20.43 0.27
CA GLU A 44 7.94 -20.63 -1.14
C GLU A 44 9.12 -19.77 -1.62
N ALA A 45 10.02 -20.37 -2.41
CA ALA A 45 11.27 -19.72 -2.83
C ALA A 45 11.08 -18.45 -3.68
N ARG A 46 9.99 -18.35 -4.47
CA ARG A 46 9.60 -17.17 -5.28
C ARG A 46 8.10 -17.18 -5.58
N GLY A 47 7.48 -15.99 -5.62
CA GLY A 47 6.09 -15.81 -6.05
C GLY A 47 5.02 -16.23 -5.04
N GLY A 48 5.40 -16.74 -3.87
CA GLY A 48 4.47 -17.07 -2.79
C GLY A 48 3.77 -15.84 -2.20
N ALA A 49 2.73 -16.10 -1.40
CA ALA A 49 1.98 -15.06 -0.71
C ALA A 49 2.91 -14.20 0.16
N CYS A 50 2.79 -12.89 0.01
CA CYS A 50 3.57 -11.90 0.72
C CYS A 50 2.64 -10.84 1.31
N SER A 51 2.83 -10.54 2.58
CA SER A 51 2.14 -9.44 3.24
C SER A 51 3.09 -8.67 4.13
N ALA A 52 2.79 -7.41 4.33
CA ALA A 52 3.44 -6.58 5.32
C ALA A 52 2.41 -5.64 5.92
N GLN A 53 2.73 -5.11 7.09
CA GLN A 53 1.84 -4.26 7.85
C GLN A 53 2.62 -3.12 8.48
N VAL A 54 1.95 -1.98 8.57
CA VAL A 54 2.50 -0.75 9.13
C VAL A 54 1.52 -0.23 10.16
N VAL A 55 2.00 -0.02 11.38
CA VAL A 55 1.28 0.66 12.45
C VAL A 55 1.85 2.06 12.55
N VAL A 56 0.99 3.08 12.39
CA VAL A 56 1.37 4.50 12.48
C VAL A 56 0.65 5.13 13.67
N SER A 57 1.35 5.91 14.48
CA SER A 57 0.82 6.50 15.71
C SER A 57 1.43 7.87 15.99
N SER A 58 0.66 8.78 16.59
CA SER A 58 1.21 10.04 17.12
C SER A 58 2.04 9.84 18.40
N ASN A 59 1.85 8.71 19.08
CA ASN A 59 2.59 8.28 20.27
C ASN A 59 3.48 7.08 19.94
N GLU A 60 4.29 6.64 20.90
CA GLU A 60 5.07 5.40 20.76
C GLU A 60 4.21 4.22 20.32
N VAL A 61 4.79 3.32 19.53
CA VAL A 61 4.10 2.11 19.03
C VAL A 61 4.40 0.95 19.98
N ASP A 62 3.52 0.73 20.94
CA ASP A 62 3.66 -0.35 21.94
C ASP A 62 3.37 -1.74 21.37
N TYR A 63 2.52 -1.81 20.34
CA TYR A 63 2.11 -3.06 19.69
C TYR A 63 2.36 -2.98 18.17
N PRO A 64 3.31 -3.77 17.62
CA PRO A 64 3.71 -3.66 16.22
C PRO A 64 2.84 -4.48 15.26
N LEU A 65 1.79 -5.15 15.76
CA LEU A 65 0.96 -6.02 14.92
C LEU A 65 -0.41 -5.41 14.58
N VAL A 66 -0.94 -5.81 13.42
CA VAL A 66 -2.24 -5.37 12.89
C VAL A 66 -3.23 -6.52 13.01
N ASP A 67 -4.05 -6.48 14.06
CA ASP A 67 -5.22 -7.37 14.22
C ASP A 67 -6.41 -6.89 13.38
N PHE A 68 -6.57 -5.56 13.31
CA PHE A 68 -7.58 -4.87 12.51
C PHE A 68 -6.95 -3.75 11.71
N ALA A 69 -7.30 -3.65 10.43
CA ALA A 69 -6.77 -2.66 9.51
C ALA A 69 -7.74 -1.50 9.30
N ASN A 70 -7.23 -0.27 9.26
CA ASN A 70 -7.94 0.89 8.73
C ASN A 70 -7.84 0.94 7.20
N VAL A 71 -6.71 0.49 6.66
CA VAL A 71 -6.43 0.48 5.23
C VAL A 71 -5.89 -0.88 4.82
N LEU A 72 -6.48 -1.47 3.78
CA LEU A 72 -5.96 -2.66 3.12
C LEU A 72 -5.57 -2.30 1.69
N ILE A 73 -4.31 -2.55 1.33
CA ILE A 73 -3.80 -2.46 -0.04
C ILE A 73 -3.63 -3.89 -0.57
N ALA A 74 -4.47 -4.30 -1.53
CA ALA A 74 -4.49 -5.64 -2.09
C ALA A 74 -3.97 -5.67 -3.54
N LEU A 75 -2.86 -6.37 -3.76
CA LEU A 75 -2.22 -6.61 -5.05
C LEU A 75 -2.39 -8.07 -5.53
N SER A 76 -3.20 -8.87 -4.85
CA SER A 76 -3.57 -10.22 -5.26
C SER A 76 -4.96 -10.59 -4.72
N GLN A 77 -5.68 -11.45 -5.44
CA GLN A 77 -6.97 -11.97 -5.00
C GLN A 77 -6.85 -12.69 -3.65
N GLU A 78 -5.84 -13.57 -3.51
CA GLU A 78 -5.60 -14.31 -2.27
C GLU A 78 -5.35 -13.37 -1.07
N GLY A 79 -4.58 -12.29 -1.28
CA GLY A 79 -4.34 -11.28 -0.25
C GLY A 79 -5.62 -10.54 0.15
N TYR A 80 -6.44 -10.17 -0.84
CA TYR A 80 -7.76 -9.59 -0.60
C TYR A 80 -8.66 -10.55 0.21
N ASP A 81 -8.86 -11.78 -0.26
CA ASP A 81 -9.74 -12.76 0.38
C ASP A 81 -9.33 -13.03 1.84
N ARG A 82 -8.01 -13.09 2.09
CA ARG A 82 -7.45 -13.34 3.40
C ARG A 82 -7.58 -12.17 4.36
N PHE A 83 -7.38 -10.94 3.90
CA PHE A 83 -7.25 -9.77 4.78
C PHE A 83 -8.45 -8.82 4.75
N VAL A 84 -9.39 -8.96 3.81
CA VAL A 84 -10.62 -8.17 3.86
C VAL A 84 -11.44 -8.38 5.16
N PRO A 85 -11.46 -9.57 5.81
CA PRO A 85 -12.21 -9.75 7.06
C PRO A 85 -11.67 -8.94 8.25
N ILE A 86 -10.41 -8.51 8.22
CA ILE A 86 -9.79 -7.71 9.30
C ILE A 86 -9.96 -6.20 9.08
N LEU A 87 -10.56 -5.78 7.96
CA LEU A 87 -10.79 -4.36 7.68
C LEU A 87 -11.95 -3.86 8.56
N VAL A 88 -11.71 -2.79 9.31
CA VAL A 88 -12.72 -2.22 10.23
C VAL A 88 -13.92 -1.64 9.44
N PRO A 89 -15.10 -1.50 10.07
CA PRO A 89 -16.18 -0.69 9.49
C PRO A 89 -15.69 0.74 9.21
N GLY A 90 -15.97 1.24 8.00
CA GLY A 90 -15.45 2.50 7.47
C GLY A 90 -14.03 2.42 6.90
N GLY A 91 -13.35 1.28 7.04
CA GLY A 91 -12.01 1.06 6.51
C GLY A 91 -11.97 1.12 4.98
N ILE A 92 -10.79 1.41 4.45
CA ILE A 92 -10.57 1.67 3.03
C ILE A 92 -9.80 0.50 2.42
N LEU A 93 -10.38 -0.11 1.40
CA LEU A 93 -9.73 -1.10 0.56
C LEU A 93 -9.23 -0.42 -0.71
N CYS A 94 -7.92 -0.40 -0.94
CA CYS A 94 -7.31 -0.03 -2.22
C CYS A 94 -6.86 -1.30 -2.94
N TYR A 95 -7.31 -1.53 -4.17
CA TYR A 95 -6.99 -2.76 -4.88
C TYR A 95 -6.75 -2.55 -6.37
N ASP A 96 -5.96 -3.45 -6.95
CA ASP A 96 -5.73 -3.48 -8.39
C ASP A 96 -6.90 -4.20 -9.07
N GLU A 97 -7.69 -3.49 -9.88
CA GLU A 97 -8.89 -4.05 -10.51
C GLU A 97 -8.59 -5.14 -11.55
N ASP A 98 -7.36 -5.19 -12.04
CA ASP A 98 -6.91 -6.24 -12.96
C ASP A 98 -6.52 -7.54 -12.23
N LEU A 99 -6.31 -7.47 -10.91
CA LEU A 99 -5.82 -8.59 -10.10
C LEU A 99 -6.81 -9.06 -9.04
N VAL A 100 -7.76 -8.21 -8.66
CA VAL A 100 -8.70 -8.46 -7.55
C VAL A 100 -10.13 -8.20 -8.00
N GLN A 101 -10.96 -9.23 -7.88
CA GLN A 101 -12.40 -9.18 -8.01
C GLN A 101 -13.03 -9.08 -6.62
N VAL A 102 -13.68 -7.95 -6.35
CA VAL A 102 -14.42 -7.73 -5.11
C VAL A 102 -15.80 -8.36 -5.25
N LEU A 103 -15.91 -9.61 -4.84
CA LEU A 103 -17.17 -10.35 -4.82
C LEU A 103 -17.94 -9.95 -3.56
N GLN A 104 -19.05 -9.24 -3.78
CA GLN A 104 -19.93 -8.60 -2.79
C GLN A 104 -19.45 -7.21 -2.30
N PRO A 105 -20.33 -6.19 -2.34
CA PRO A 105 -20.08 -4.97 -1.62
C PRO A 105 -20.18 -5.29 -0.13
N HIS A 106 -19.03 -5.42 0.54
CA HIS A 106 -18.99 -5.34 1.99
C HIS A 106 -19.60 -3.99 2.37
N LYS A 107 -20.88 -3.98 2.76
CA LYS A 107 -21.69 -2.76 2.98
C LYS A 107 -21.10 -1.76 3.98
N LYS A 108 -20.00 -2.12 4.63
CA LYS A 108 -19.31 -1.37 5.68
C LYS A 108 -17.91 -0.91 5.30
N ILE A 109 -17.38 -1.22 4.11
CA ILE A 109 -16.03 -0.78 3.70
C ILE A 109 -16.10 0.15 2.50
N THR A 110 -15.12 1.03 2.37
CA THR A 110 -14.95 1.89 1.20
C THR A 110 -13.95 1.23 0.26
N ALA A 111 -14.45 0.58 -0.79
CA ALA A 111 -13.60 -0.04 -1.81
C ALA A 111 -13.22 0.99 -2.89
N LYS A 112 -11.92 1.09 -3.18
CA LYS A 112 -11.30 2.02 -4.12
C LYS A 112 -10.41 1.23 -5.06
N LYS A 113 -10.65 1.36 -6.36
CA LYS A 113 -9.99 0.54 -7.38
C LYS A 113 -9.14 1.39 -8.31
N ILE A 114 -8.07 0.78 -8.81
CA ILE A 114 -7.17 1.37 -9.81
C ILE A 114 -6.57 0.24 -10.66
N PRO A 115 -6.39 0.39 -11.99
CA PRO A 115 -5.69 -0.60 -12.80
C PRO A 115 -4.17 -0.37 -12.70
N ALA A 116 -3.61 -0.50 -11.49
CA ALA A 116 -2.22 -0.11 -11.18
C ALA A 116 -1.20 -0.87 -12.04
N THR A 117 -1.41 -2.15 -12.26
CA THR A 117 -0.57 -3.01 -13.11
C THR A 117 -0.57 -2.51 -14.56
N ARG A 118 -1.75 -2.23 -15.12
CA ARG A 118 -1.88 -1.74 -16.49
C ARG A 118 -1.26 -0.37 -16.69
N ILE A 119 -1.43 0.53 -15.71
CA ILE A 119 -0.78 1.84 -15.71
C ILE A 119 0.75 1.68 -15.74
N ALA A 120 1.31 0.82 -14.89
CA ALA A 120 2.75 0.58 -14.86
C ALA A 120 3.29 -0.10 -16.14
N GLU A 121 2.51 -0.98 -16.75
CA GLU A 121 2.82 -1.59 -18.05
C GLU A 121 2.87 -0.53 -19.16
N ASN A 122 1.92 0.41 -19.19
CA ASN A 122 1.92 1.54 -20.13
C ASN A 122 3.10 2.50 -19.94
N MET A 123 3.69 2.54 -18.73
CA MET A 123 4.93 3.26 -18.44
C MET A 123 6.20 2.48 -18.83
N GLY A 124 6.05 1.28 -19.40
CA GLY A 124 7.15 0.45 -19.87
C GLY A 124 7.84 -0.39 -18.78
N LYS A 125 7.35 -0.35 -17.53
CA LYS A 125 7.92 -1.14 -16.43
C LYS A 125 6.85 -1.58 -15.42
N LYS A 126 6.30 -2.78 -15.59
CA LYS A 126 5.36 -3.41 -14.65
C LYS A 126 5.80 -3.37 -13.18
N ILE A 127 7.11 -3.40 -12.92
CA ILE A 127 7.68 -3.39 -11.56
C ILE A 127 7.33 -2.13 -10.74
N VAL A 128 6.85 -1.03 -11.36
CA VAL A 128 6.44 0.19 -10.63
C VAL A 128 4.95 0.21 -10.25
N ALA A 129 4.20 -0.86 -10.50
CA ALA A 129 2.78 -0.95 -10.15
C ALA A 129 2.52 -0.70 -8.66
N ASN A 130 3.43 -1.10 -7.79
CA ASN A 130 3.35 -0.87 -6.36
C ASN A 130 3.46 0.61 -5.99
N ILE A 131 4.21 1.40 -6.76
CA ILE A 131 4.32 2.86 -6.57
C ILE A 131 3.09 3.59 -7.10
N VAL A 132 2.51 3.13 -8.22
CA VAL A 132 1.20 3.60 -8.67
C VAL A 132 0.14 3.38 -7.59
N MET A 133 0.09 2.16 -7.03
CA MET A 133 -0.84 1.83 -5.94
C MET A 133 -0.59 2.69 -4.69
N LEU A 134 0.67 2.98 -4.33
CA LEU A 134 0.97 3.87 -3.21
C LEU A 134 0.50 5.30 -3.45
N GLY A 135 0.67 5.84 -4.66
CA GLY A 135 0.10 7.15 -5.01
C GLY A 135 -1.40 7.17 -4.80
N PHE A 136 -2.08 6.16 -5.31
CA PHE A 136 -3.52 6.01 -5.18
C PHE A 136 -3.97 5.88 -3.72
N ALA A 137 -3.36 4.99 -2.95
CA ALA A 137 -3.68 4.82 -1.52
C ALA A 137 -3.39 6.09 -0.70
N THR A 138 -2.37 6.87 -1.05
CA THR A 138 -2.10 8.17 -0.44
C THR A 138 -3.25 9.14 -0.68
N ALA A 139 -3.76 9.25 -1.91
CA ALA A 139 -4.88 10.13 -2.23
C ALA A 139 -6.22 9.66 -1.64
N GLN A 140 -6.47 8.34 -1.62
CA GLN A 140 -7.77 7.79 -1.23
C GLN A 140 -7.90 7.53 0.28
N ALA A 141 -6.81 7.14 0.94
CA ALA A 141 -6.82 6.70 2.33
C ALA A 141 -5.93 7.55 3.24
N ASN A 142 -5.18 8.51 2.68
CA ASN A 142 -4.38 9.48 3.42
C ASN A 142 -3.38 8.78 4.37
N ILE A 143 -2.75 7.71 3.87
CA ILE A 143 -1.82 6.84 4.63
C ILE A 143 -0.55 7.55 5.10
N ALA A 144 -0.22 8.69 4.47
CA ALA A 144 0.83 9.64 4.83
C ALA A 144 0.60 10.93 4.02
N THR A 145 1.30 12.02 4.33
CA THR A 145 1.22 13.22 3.49
C THR A 145 1.85 13.00 2.12
N TYR A 146 1.39 13.78 1.13
CA TYR A 146 1.93 13.72 -0.24
C TYR A 146 3.45 13.95 -0.27
N GLU A 147 3.94 14.99 0.42
CA GLU A 147 5.36 15.32 0.44
C GLU A 147 6.18 14.26 1.18
N ALA A 148 5.66 13.70 2.29
CA ALA A 148 6.32 12.60 2.99
C ALA A 148 6.46 11.35 2.12
N MET A 149 5.40 10.97 1.39
CA MET A 149 5.45 9.84 0.47
C MET A 149 6.43 10.07 -0.68
N LYS A 150 6.40 11.27 -1.29
CA LYS A 150 7.34 11.65 -2.34
C LYS A 150 8.79 11.55 -1.87
N ASN A 151 9.12 12.11 -0.71
CA ASN A 151 10.48 12.06 -0.15
C ASN A 151 10.89 10.62 0.19
N ALA A 152 9.99 9.84 0.82
CA ALA A 152 10.23 8.45 1.14
C ALA A 152 10.49 7.59 -0.11
N ILE A 153 9.75 7.80 -1.20
CA ILE A 153 9.96 7.11 -2.47
C ILE A 153 11.33 7.46 -3.05
N ILE A 154 11.66 8.75 -3.15
CA ILE A 154 12.93 9.24 -3.73
C ILE A 154 14.15 8.63 -3.03
N GLU A 155 14.09 8.49 -1.70
CA GLU A 155 15.18 7.91 -0.92
C GLU A 155 15.19 6.37 -0.90
N SER A 156 14.06 5.72 -1.23
CA SER A 156 13.95 4.25 -1.18
C SER A 156 14.18 3.57 -2.51
N VAL A 157 14.25 4.32 -3.63
CA VAL A 157 14.48 3.78 -4.97
C VAL A 157 15.85 4.20 -5.53
N PRO A 158 16.47 3.38 -6.41
CA PRO A 158 17.73 3.76 -7.05
C PRO A 158 17.61 5.07 -7.84
N ALA A 159 18.67 5.90 -7.79
CA ALA A 159 18.66 7.23 -8.42
C ALA A 159 18.20 7.22 -9.88
N LYS A 160 18.68 6.24 -10.68
CA LYS A 160 18.31 6.07 -12.09
C LYS A 160 16.82 5.79 -12.37
N PHE A 161 16.05 5.44 -11.34
CA PHE A 161 14.62 5.15 -11.45
C PHE A 161 13.73 6.18 -10.76
N ARG A 162 14.29 7.24 -10.15
CA ARG A 162 13.51 8.24 -9.40
C ARG A 162 12.43 8.88 -10.27
N ASP A 163 12.78 9.37 -11.46
CA ASP A 163 11.83 10.05 -12.34
C ASP A 163 10.65 9.14 -12.73
N LEU A 164 10.93 7.87 -13.02
CA LEU A 164 9.89 6.91 -13.36
C LEU A 164 8.98 6.62 -12.16
N ASN A 165 9.55 6.40 -10.97
CA ASN A 165 8.76 6.16 -9.77
C ASN A 165 7.95 7.39 -9.36
N MET A 166 8.48 8.61 -9.53
CA MET A 166 7.73 9.83 -9.26
C MET A 166 6.57 10.03 -10.24
N LYS A 167 6.76 9.73 -11.53
CA LYS A 167 5.66 9.71 -12.50
C LYS A 167 4.62 8.66 -12.13
N ALA A 168 5.05 7.46 -11.73
CA ALA A 168 4.15 6.39 -11.27
C ALA A 168 3.32 6.82 -10.05
N PHE A 169 3.98 7.38 -9.04
CA PHE A 169 3.34 7.90 -7.82
C PHE A 169 2.33 8.99 -8.14
N GLN A 170 2.73 10.00 -8.92
CA GLN A 170 1.83 11.09 -9.32
C GLN A 170 0.61 10.57 -10.07
N THR A 171 0.82 9.66 -11.03
CA THR A 171 -0.27 9.06 -11.82
C THR A 171 -1.26 8.32 -10.93
N GLY A 172 -0.77 7.57 -9.94
CA GLY A 172 -1.62 6.93 -8.94
C GLY A 172 -2.37 7.93 -8.07
N TYR A 173 -1.69 8.98 -7.61
CA TYR A 173 -2.26 10.01 -6.73
C TYR A 173 -3.37 10.81 -7.40
N ASP A 174 -3.19 11.14 -8.68
CA ASP A 174 -4.17 11.89 -9.47
C ASP A 174 -5.34 11.02 -9.94
N TYR A 175 -5.20 9.69 -9.88
CA TYR A 175 -6.24 8.76 -10.30
C TYR A 175 -7.48 8.90 -9.41
N LYS A 176 -8.54 9.46 -9.98
CA LYS A 176 -9.88 9.46 -9.40
C LYS A 176 -10.57 8.19 -9.88
N GLY A 177 -10.41 7.12 -9.11
CA GLY A 177 -11.19 5.91 -9.35
C GLY A 177 -12.67 6.19 -9.15
N ASP A 178 -13.51 5.53 -9.95
CA ASP A 178 -14.97 5.52 -9.81
C ASP A 178 -15.41 4.72 -8.57
#